data_AF-A0A832ZLC7-F1
#
_entry.id   AF-A0A832ZLC7-F1
#
_cell.length_a   1.000
_cell.length_b   1.000
_cell.length_c   1.000
_cell.angle_alpha   90.00
_cell.angle_beta   90.00
_cell.angle_gamma   90.00
#
_symmetry.space_group_name_H-M   'P 1'
#
loop_
_entity.id
_entity.type
_entity.pdbx_description
1 polymer ?
#
loop_
_entity_poly.entity_id
_entity_poly.type
_entity_poly.pdbx_seq_one_letter_code
_entity_poly.pdbx_strand_id
1 'polypeptide(L)'
;PEEVGLSDRPEFTKDALLLKPVEASEKNAKLVAELAHRVAFAETEIAKILGLGKRKASTILDEKFKDRLNYGESFKDYAVFTPLGEDGEICPTMYWAIGNYIPLPIQGRYWTFYQFGVFLEPEELAQRIVASALWEFWYDNVGWCRFHRGWMKPVLKALFLEAYGENVEMEEHARKSLRKLISYAKKAGYEPVFWDSMRVIDLVAAGAEEFGNEKWAEKFRKDKVGTAKEYLKRVLDTYSEILGVEWTI
;
A
#
# COMPACT_ATOMS: atom_id res chain seq x y z
N PRO A 1 -2.42 1.15 28.85
CA PRO A 1 -2.15 -0.21 28.28
C PRO A 1 -3.31 -1.17 28.58
N GLU A 2 -3.87 -1.02 29.77
CA GLU A 2 -5.04 -1.70 30.32
C GLU A 2 -6.28 -1.62 29.41
N GLU A 3 -6.57 -0.45 28.83
CA GLU A 3 -7.72 -0.26 27.91
C GLU A 3 -7.63 -1.13 26.64
N VAL A 4 -6.41 -1.34 26.14
CA VAL A 4 -6.11 -2.25 25.01
C VAL A 4 -5.98 -3.70 25.48
N GLY A 5 -5.88 -3.92 26.79
CA GLY A 5 -5.69 -5.22 27.43
C GLY A 5 -4.24 -5.68 27.51
N LEU A 6 -3.24 -4.82 27.30
CA LEU A 6 -1.81 -5.22 27.27
C LEU A 6 -1.16 -5.18 28.66
N SER A 7 -0.19 -6.07 28.88
CA SER A 7 0.53 -6.18 30.15
C SER A 7 1.49 -5.02 30.45
N ASP A 8 1.91 -4.24 29.44
CA ASP A 8 2.79 -3.07 29.58
C ASP A 8 2.62 -2.13 28.35
N ARG A 9 3.30 -0.98 28.34
CA ARG A 9 3.41 -0.07 27.20
C ARG A 9 4.56 -0.47 26.28
N PRO A 10 4.39 -0.36 24.94
CA PRO A 10 5.50 -0.58 24.02
C PRO A 10 6.60 0.47 24.22
N GLU A 11 7.84 0.09 23.90
CA GLU A 11 9.03 0.93 24.02
C GLU A 11 9.58 1.25 22.63
N PHE A 12 9.32 2.47 22.17
CA PHE A 12 9.74 2.96 20.85
C PHE A 12 10.59 4.25 20.95
N THR A 13 11.11 4.58 22.15
CA THR A 13 12.01 5.73 22.26
C THR A 13 13.29 5.50 21.48
N LYS A 14 13.83 6.58 20.91
CA LYS A 14 15.09 6.54 20.14
C LYS A 14 16.21 5.88 20.95
N ASP A 15 16.35 6.24 22.21
CA ASP A 15 17.42 5.72 23.07
C ASP A 15 17.24 4.23 23.36
N ALA A 16 16.02 3.75 23.60
CA ALA A 16 15.78 2.33 23.77
C ALA A 16 16.11 1.54 22.50
N LEU A 17 15.70 2.06 21.34
CA LEU A 17 15.96 1.40 20.05
C LEU A 17 17.45 1.42 19.65
N LEU A 18 18.23 2.42 20.07
CA LEU A 18 19.66 2.52 19.73
C LEU A 18 20.58 1.87 20.77
N LEU A 19 20.30 2.07 22.07
CA LEU A 19 21.18 1.65 23.16
C LEU A 19 20.80 0.30 23.74
N LYS A 20 19.52 -0.08 23.66
CA LYS A 20 18.97 -1.32 24.24
C LYS A 20 18.05 -2.07 23.26
N PRO A 21 18.47 -2.28 22.00
CA PRO A 21 17.60 -2.80 20.95
C PRO A 21 17.02 -4.18 21.26
N VAL A 22 17.79 -5.06 21.90
CA VAL A 22 17.34 -6.42 22.25
C VAL A 22 16.22 -6.37 23.29
N GLU A 23 16.44 -5.65 24.40
CA GLU A 23 15.45 -5.51 25.48
C GLU A 23 14.15 -4.85 24.98
N ALA A 24 14.27 -3.77 24.19
CA ALA A 24 13.12 -3.09 23.60
C ALA A 24 12.36 -4.00 22.63
N SER A 25 13.09 -4.75 21.79
CA SER A 25 12.51 -5.70 20.84
C SER A 25 11.79 -6.85 21.54
N GLU A 26 12.38 -7.47 22.56
CA GLU A 26 11.75 -8.54 23.35
C GLU A 26 10.48 -8.07 24.04
N LYS A 27 10.51 -6.88 24.65
CA LYS A 27 9.34 -6.24 25.26
C LYS A 27 8.23 -6.04 24.22
N ASN A 28 8.55 -5.42 23.08
CA ASN A 28 7.57 -5.15 22.03
C ASN A 28 7.03 -6.44 21.38
N ALA A 29 7.88 -7.46 21.20
CA ALA A 29 7.50 -8.76 20.65
C ALA A 29 6.48 -9.48 21.56
N LYS A 30 6.70 -9.43 22.88
CA LYS A 30 5.72 -9.94 23.85
C LYS A 30 4.38 -9.21 23.73
N LEU A 31 4.41 -7.87 23.72
CA LEU A 31 3.20 -7.05 23.68
C LEU A 31 2.41 -7.20 22.37
N VAL A 32 3.09 -7.34 21.22
CA VAL A 32 2.42 -7.55 19.94
C VAL A 32 1.81 -8.95 19.83
N ALA A 33 2.46 -9.98 20.38
CA ALA A 33 1.90 -11.34 20.44
C ALA A 33 0.62 -11.37 21.32
N GLU A 34 0.68 -10.69 22.46
CA GLU A 34 -0.45 -10.44 23.35
C GLU A 34 -1.61 -9.71 22.64
N LEU A 35 -1.32 -8.67 21.87
CA LEU A 35 -2.33 -7.94 21.09
C LEU A 35 -2.93 -8.81 19.99
N ALA A 36 -2.09 -9.53 19.24
CA ALA A 36 -2.50 -10.38 18.13
C ALA A 36 -3.45 -11.50 18.60
N HIS A 37 -3.17 -12.12 19.74
CA HIS A 37 -4.06 -13.12 20.34
C HIS A 37 -5.44 -12.51 20.65
N ARG A 38 -5.46 -11.35 21.33
CA ARG A 38 -6.71 -10.67 21.69
C ARG A 38 -7.54 -10.26 20.48
N VAL A 39 -6.90 -9.76 19.42
CA VAL A 39 -7.57 -9.43 18.15
C VAL A 39 -8.12 -10.68 17.48
N ALA A 40 -7.34 -11.76 17.41
CA ALA A 40 -7.76 -13.02 16.79
C ALA A 40 -8.98 -13.65 17.48
N PHE A 41 -9.07 -13.53 18.81
CA PHE A 41 -10.17 -14.10 19.60
C PHE A 41 -11.21 -13.07 20.06
N ALA A 42 -11.09 -11.81 19.62
CA ALA A 42 -12.03 -10.75 19.95
C ALA A 42 -12.29 -10.59 21.48
N GLU A 43 -11.24 -10.73 22.30
CA GLU A 43 -11.37 -10.86 23.76
C GLU A 43 -11.81 -9.58 24.46
N THR A 44 -11.51 -8.41 23.87
CA THR A 44 -11.86 -7.09 24.42
C THR A 44 -12.61 -6.25 23.40
N GLU A 45 -13.29 -5.19 23.86
CA GLU A 45 -13.98 -4.24 22.98
C GLU A 45 -13.00 -3.59 21.99
N ILE A 46 -11.83 -3.15 22.46
CA ILE A 46 -10.79 -2.57 21.60
C ILE A 46 -10.26 -3.61 20.60
N ALA A 47 -10.04 -4.85 21.02
CA ALA A 47 -9.57 -5.90 20.12
C ALA A 47 -10.58 -6.21 18.99
N LYS A 48 -11.89 -6.18 19.29
CA LYS A 48 -12.97 -6.29 18.28
C LYS A 48 -12.90 -5.15 17.27
N ILE A 49 -12.71 -3.92 17.74
CA ILE A 49 -12.59 -2.74 16.88
C ILE A 49 -11.37 -2.86 15.97
N LEU A 50 -10.20 -3.22 16.51
CA LEU A 50 -8.97 -3.40 15.74
C LEU A 50 -9.09 -4.52 14.69
N GLY A 51 -9.89 -5.56 14.96
CA GLY A 51 -10.17 -6.64 14.00
C GLY A 51 -10.88 -6.20 12.72
N LEU A 52 -11.43 -4.97 12.69
CA LEU A 52 -12.06 -4.38 11.50
C LEU A 52 -11.05 -3.82 10.48
N GLY A 53 -9.75 -3.80 10.81
CA GLY A 53 -8.71 -3.14 10.01
C GLY A 53 -8.46 -1.69 10.44
N LYS A 54 -7.26 -1.17 10.17
CA LYS A 54 -6.75 0.08 10.76
C LYS A 54 -7.61 1.27 10.36
N ARG A 55 -7.93 1.44 9.07
CA ARG A 55 -8.73 2.54 8.54
C ARG A 55 -10.13 2.60 9.14
N LYS A 56 -10.86 1.47 9.16
CA LYS A 56 -12.22 1.37 9.72
C LYS A 56 -12.24 1.47 11.25
N ALA A 57 -11.29 0.80 11.91
CA ALA A 57 -11.11 0.91 13.36
C ALA A 57 -10.89 2.35 13.78
N SER A 58 -10.06 3.09 13.05
CA SER A 58 -9.75 4.49 13.37
C SER A 58 -10.98 5.38 13.39
N THR A 59 -11.93 5.24 12.46
CA THR A 59 -13.19 6.04 12.51
C THR A 59 -13.95 5.82 13.82
N ILE A 60 -14.03 4.58 14.29
CA ILE A 60 -14.70 4.24 15.57
C ILE A 60 -13.91 4.79 16.75
N LEU A 61 -12.58 4.68 16.70
CA LEU A 61 -11.68 5.18 17.75
C LEU A 61 -11.68 6.72 17.81
N ASP A 62 -11.81 7.39 16.66
CA ASP A 62 -11.90 8.85 16.57
C ASP A 62 -13.11 9.36 17.36
N GLU A 63 -14.26 8.70 17.19
CA GLU A 63 -15.48 9.03 17.94
C GLU A 63 -15.36 8.68 19.43
N LYS A 64 -14.84 7.48 19.75
CA LYS A 64 -14.73 6.97 21.12
C LYS A 64 -13.73 7.77 21.97
N PHE A 65 -12.67 8.27 21.35
CA PHE A 65 -11.55 8.95 22.01
C PHE A 65 -11.25 10.30 21.38
N LYS A 66 -12.31 11.04 21.03
CA LYS A 66 -12.22 12.38 20.43
C LYS A 66 -11.36 13.37 21.24
N ASP A 67 -11.27 13.17 22.55
CA ASP A 67 -10.47 13.95 23.49
C ASP A 67 -8.97 13.62 23.44
N ARG A 68 -8.57 12.57 22.71
CA ARG A 68 -7.21 12.02 22.65
C ARG A 68 -6.60 12.05 21.25
N LEU A 69 -7.27 12.67 20.28
CA LEU A 69 -6.77 12.80 18.90
C LEU A 69 -5.47 13.62 18.87
N ASN A 70 -4.53 13.26 17.98
CA ASN A 70 -3.45 14.10 17.39
C ASN A 70 -2.40 13.26 16.60
N TYR A 71 -2.73 12.45 15.57
CA TYR A 71 -1.93 12.19 14.33
C TYR A 71 -2.08 13.35 13.36
N GLY A 72 -2.71 13.23 12.21
CA GLY A 72 -3.32 14.34 11.45
C GLY A 72 -4.79 14.52 11.86
N GLU A 73 -5.00 14.41 13.18
CA GLU A 73 -6.26 14.38 13.97
C GLU A 73 -7.21 13.20 13.77
N SER A 74 -6.80 12.15 13.07
CA SER A 74 -7.43 10.83 13.18
C SER A 74 -6.43 9.79 13.70
N PHE A 75 -6.93 8.74 14.35
CA PHE A 75 -6.14 7.54 14.66
C PHE A 75 -5.53 6.92 13.40
N LYS A 76 -6.15 7.08 12.23
CA LYS A 76 -5.63 6.50 10.97
C LYS A 76 -4.33 7.16 10.52
N ASP A 77 -4.07 8.39 10.95
CA ASP A 77 -2.86 9.11 10.59
C ASP A 77 -1.60 8.57 11.23
N TYR A 78 -1.71 7.65 12.18
CA TYR A 78 -0.59 6.88 12.69
C TYR A 78 -0.32 5.62 11.86
N ALA A 79 -1.30 5.17 11.07
CA ALA A 79 -1.25 3.92 10.35
C ALA A 79 -0.73 4.10 8.91
N VAL A 80 0.06 3.13 8.46
CA VAL A 80 0.48 3.03 7.05
C VAL A 80 -0.45 2.06 6.33
N PHE A 81 -1.17 2.57 5.34
CA PHE A 81 -2.02 1.76 4.47
C PHE A 81 -2.26 2.46 3.13
N THR A 82 -2.65 1.70 2.13
CA THR A 82 -3.16 2.23 0.86
C THR A 82 -4.69 2.14 0.89
N PRO A 83 -5.42 3.27 0.75
CA PRO A 83 -6.87 3.26 0.81
C PRO A 83 -7.51 2.85 -0.53
N LEU A 84 -8.72 2.29 -0.47
CA LEU A 84 -9.58 2.06 -1.63
C LEU A 84 -11.05 2.17 -1.22
N GLY A 85 -11.85 2.95 -1.94
CA GLY A 85 -13.25 3.22 -1.60
C GLY A 85 -13.41 3.87 -0.21
N GLU A 86 -14.55 3.59 0.42
CA GLU A 86 -14.93 4.17 1.72
C GLU A 86 -14.08 3.61 2.88
N ASP A 87 -13.99 2.28 3.02
CA ASP A 87 -13.36 1.62 4.16
C ASP A 87 -12.23 0.64 3.79
N GLY A 88 -12.01 0.40 2.50
CA GLY A 88 -10.96 -0.50 2.03
C GLY A 88 -9.58 0.00 2.40
N GLU A 89 -8.74 -0.92 2.86
CA GLU A 89 -7.33 -0.68 3.14
C GLU A 89 -6.47 -1.93 2.86
N ILE A 90 -5.22 -1.71 2.51
CA ILE A 90 -4.20 -2.75 2.60
C ILE A 90 -2.92 -2.18 3.21
N CYS A 91 -2.20 -3.00 3.96
CA CYS A 91 -0.82 -2.65 4.31
C CYS A 91 0.04 -2.73 3.03
N PRO A 92 0.81 -1.69 2.67
CA PRO A 92 1.76 -1.79 1.57
C PRO A 92 2.81 -2.86 1.89
N THR A 93 3.44 -3.41 0.85
CA THR A 93 4.56 -4.33 1.04
C THR A 93 5.69 -3.62 1.80
N MET A 94 6.47 -4.35 2.61
CA MET A 94 7.50 -3.80 3.53
C MET A 94 8.73 -3.20 2.83
N TYR A 95 8.60 -2.77 1.57
CA TYR A 95 9.61 -2.01 0.85
C TYR A 95 9.19 -0.54 0.80
N TRP A 96 10.11 0.36 1.16
CA TRP A 96 9.87 1.79 0.98
C TRP A 96 10.02 2.17 -0.50
N ALA A 97 8.96 1.88 -1.26
CA ALA A 97 8.87 2.17 -2.69
C ALA A 97 7.56 2.91 -2.97
N ILE A 98 7.64 3.99 -3.72
CA ILE A 98 6.51 4.93 -3.89
C ILE A 98 5.30 4.26 -4.55
N GLY A 99 5.51 3.32 -5.48
CA GLY A 99 4.44 2.57 -6.12
C GLY A 99 3.59 1.72 -5.16
N ASN A 100 4.11 1.36 -3.98
CA ASN A 100 3.34 0.59 -2.99
C ASN A 100 2.20 1.40 -2.35
N TYR A 101 2.31 2.74 -2.36
CA TYR A 101 1.30 3.63 -1.78
C TYR A 101 0.24 4.03 -2.80
N ILE A 102 0.38 3.70 -4.08
CA ILE A 102 -0.60 4.08 -5.11
C ILE A 102 -1.86 3.19 -4.98
N PRO A 103 -3.08 3.77 -4.93
CA PRO A 103 -4.32 3.02 -4.77
C PRO A 103 -4.73 2.33 -6.08
N LEU A 104 -4.09 1.20 -6.35
CA LEU A 104 -4.30 0.39 -7.55
C LEU A 104 -5.47 -0.59 -7.39
N PRO A 105 -6.01 -1.16 -8.48
CA PRO A 105 -7.12 -2.13 -8.42
C PRO A 105 -6.75 -3.46 -7.73
N ILE A 106 -5.49 -3.89 -7.88
CA ILE A 106 -4.89 -4.94 -7.04
C ILE A 106 -3.84 -4.27 -6.17
N GLN A 107 -3.98 -4.38 -4.86
CA GLN A 107 -3.01 -3.91 -3.89
C GLN A 107 -2.45 -5.09 -3.08
N GLY A 108 -1.34 -4.88 -2.37
CA GLY A 108 -0.69 -5.92 -1.55
C GLY A 108 -0.08 -7.08 -2.35
N ARG A 109 -0.15 -7.03 -3.67
CA ARG A 109 0.63 -7.82 -4.62
C ARG A 109 1.68 -6.94 -5.28
N TYR A 110 2.60 -7.57 -5.98
CA TYR A 110 3.66 -6.84 -6.67
C TYR A 110 3.25 -6.28 -8.04
N TRP A 111 1.94 -6.06 -8.28
CA TRP A 111 1.37 -5.48 -9.51
C TRP A 111 1.60 -3.96 -9.58
N THR A 112 2.73 -3.51 -9.08
CA THR A 112 3.15 -2.12 -8.98
C THR A 112 4.65 -2.05 -9.23
N PHE A 113 5.18 -0.84 -9.38
CA PHE A 113 6.61 -0.59 -9.40
C PHE A 113 7.11 -0.33 -7.97
N TYR A 114 7.85 -1.29 -7.41
CA TYR A 114 8.23 -1.32 -5.99
C TYR A 114 9.75 -1.23 -5.78
N GLN A 115 10.47 -0.54 -6.67
CA GLN A 115 11.90 -0.33 -6.49
C GLN A 115 12.17 0.62 -5.31
N PHE A 116 12.94 0.15 -4.33
CA PHE A 116 13.42 0.95 -3.21
C PHE A 116 14.42 2.02 -3.67
N GLY A 117 14.42 3.17 -3.00
CA GLY A 117 15.45 4.19 -3.20
C GLY A 117 15.26 5.05 -4.44
N VAL A 118 14.06 5.05 -5.04
CA VAL A 118 13.77 5.79 -6.27
C VAL A 118 12.48 6.58 -6.12
N PHE A 119 12.55 7.87 -6.46
CA PHE A 119 11.40 8.76 -6.53
C PHE A 119 11.25 9.32 -7.95
N LEU A 120 10.33 8.73 -8.73
CA LEU A 120 10.10 9.06 -10.13
C LEU A 120 9.11 10.21 -10.31
N GLU A 121 9.10 10.82 -11.50
CA GLU A 121 7.96 11.65 -11.90
C GLU A 121 6.68 10.78 -11.98
N PRO A 122 5.51 11.35 -11.67
CA PRO A 122 4.23 10.63 -11.66
C PRO A 122 3.94 9.79 -12.92
N GLU A 123 4.20 10.36 -14.09
CA GLU A 123 3.92 9.74 -15.38
C GLU A 123 4.83 8.53 -15.61
N GLU A 124 6.10 8.64 -15.25
CA GLU A 124 7.06 7.54 -15.35
C GLU A 124 6.72 6.42 -14.34
N LEU A 125 6.34 6.79 -13.11
CA LEU A 125 5.88 5.83 -12.12
C LEU A 125 4.67 5.04 -12.65
N ALA A 126 3.68 5.72 -13.23
CA ALA A 126 2.50 5.09 -13.81
C ALA A 126 2.85 4.12 -14.95
N GLN A 127 3.76 4.51 -15.86
CA GLN A 127 4.25 3.65 -16.94
C GLN A 127 4.89 2.37 -16.40
N ARG A 128 5.75 2.49 -15.38
CA ARG A 128 6.42 1.34 -14.75
C ARG A 128 5.45 0.46 -13.95
N ILE A 129 4.45 1.06 -13.31
CA ILE A 129 3.36 0.33 -12.63
C ILE A 129 2.61 -0.54 -13.64
N VAL A 130 2.15 0.04 -14.76
CA VAL A 130 1.42 -0.73 -15.79
C VAL A 130 2.32 -1.83 -16.37
N ALA A 131 3.56 -1.50 -16.75
CA ALA A 131 4.50 -2.49 -17.29
C ALA A 131 4.73 -3.67 -16.34
N SER A 132 4.77 -3.41 -15.02
CA SER A 132 4.88 -4.46 -14.00
C SER A 132 3.59 -5.29 -13.94
N ALA A 133 2.44 -4.63 -13.78
CA ALA A 133 1.13 -5.28 -13.64
C ALA A 133 0.80 -6.24 -14.80
N LEU A 134 1.16 -5.89 -16.04
CA LEU A 134 0.90 -6.74 -17.21
C LEU A 134 1.57 -8.11 -17.13
N TRP A 135 2.76 -8.18 -16.54
CA TRP A 135 3.50 -9.43 -16.43
C TRP A 135 3.26 -10.14 -15.10
N GLU A 136 3.06 -9.40 -14.00
CA GLU A 136 2.62 -10.00 -12.74
C GLU A 136 1.28 -10.69 -12.83
N PHE A 137 0.36 -10.14 -13.64
CA PHE A 137 -0.88 -10.81 -14.00
C PHE A 137 -0.60 -12.24 -14.47
N TRP A 138 0.35 -12.43 -15.38
CA TRP A 138 0.66 -13.74 -15.91
C TRP A 138 1.28 -14.66 -14.88
N TYR A 139 2.26 -14.20 -14.10
CA TYR A 139 2.93 -15.03 -13.09
C TYR A 139 1.94 -15.54 -12.02
N ASP A 140 1.02 -14.67 -11.59
CA ASP A 140 -0.01 -15.04 -10.63
C ASP A 140 -1.02 -16.03 -11.24
N ASN A 141 -1.44 -15.83 -12.50
CA ASN A 141 -2.43 -16.70 -13.16
C ASN A 141 -1.90 -18.08 -13.52
N VAL A 142 -0.61 -18.21 -13.82
CA VAL A 142 0.02 -19.51 -14.13
C VAL A 142 0.47 -20.24 -12.86
N GLY A 143 0.25 -19.65 -11.67
CA GLY A 143 0.58 -20.25 -10.39
C GLY A 143 2.08 -20.37 -10.15
N TRP A 144 2.89 -19.50 -10.75
CA TRP A 144 4.34 -19.60 -10.67
C TRP A 144 4.94 -18.66 -9.64
N CYS A 145 5.96 -19.16 -8.94
CA CYS A 145 6.66 -18.36 -7.97
C CYS A 145 7.33 -17.16 -8.65
N ARG A 146 7.02 -15.97 -8.15
CA ARG A 146 7.51 -14.68 -8.64
C ARG A 146 9.04 -14.60 -8.80
N PHE A 147 9.81 -15.38 -8.04
CA PHE A 147 11.27 -15.40 -8.14
C PHE A 147 11.78 -15.93 -9.49
N HIS A 148 10.93 -16.57 -10.30
CA HIS A 148 11.28 -17.03 -11.63
C HIS A 148 11.09 -15.99 -12.75
N ARG A 149 10.52 -14.81 -12.45
CA ARG A 149 10.16 -13.79 -13.47
C ARG A 149 11.30 -13.42 -14.43
N GLY A 150 12.54 -13.45 -13.96
CA GLY A 150 13.72 -13.03 -14.72
C GLY A 150 13.98 -13.88 -15.97
N TRP A 151 13.85 -15.21 -15.85
CA TRP A 151 14.02 -16.14 -16.98
C TRP A 151 12.68 -16.53 -17.62
N MET A 152 11.58 -16.38 -16.91
CA MET A 152 10.26 -16.84 -17.33
C MET A 152 9.62 -15.94 -18.37
N LYS A 153 9.73 -14.62 -18.21
CA LYS A 153 9.18 -13.63 -19.16
C LYS A 153 9.49 -13.97 -20.64
N PRO A 154 10.75 -14.24 -21.03
CA PRO A 154 11.07 -14.53 -22.44
C PRO A 154 10.54 -15.88 -22.95
N VAL A 155 10.26 -16.84 -22.07
CA VAL A 155 9.86 -18.20 -22.48
C VAL A 155 8.37 -18.49 -22.32
N LEU A 156 7.64 -17.68 -21.55
CA LEU A 156 6.24 -17.93 -21.20
C LEU A 156 5.35 -18.16 -22.42
N LYS A 157 5.50 -17.34 -23.47
CA LYS A 157 4.72 -17.47 -24.72
C LYS A 157 4.99 -18.80 -25.42
N ALA A 158 6.25 -19.20 -25.51
CA ALA A 158 6.62 -20.48 -26.10
C ALA A 158 6.08 -21.67 -25.28
N LEU A 159 6.11 -21.56 -23.95
CA LEU A 159 5.56 -22.59 -23.07
C LEU A 159 4.04 -22.75 -23.22
N PHE A 160 3.30 -21.65 -23.40
CA PHE A 160 1.86 -21.72 -23.69
C PHE A 160 1.56 -22.38 -25.04
N LEU A 161 2.34 -22.04 -26.06
CA LEU A 161 2.21 -22.66 -27.38
C LEU A 161 2.50 -24.17 -27.32
N GLU A 162 3.55 -24.57 -26.61
CA GLU A 162 3.92 -26.00 -26.49
C GLU A 162 2.94 -26.78 -25.63
N ALA A 163 2.54 -26.24 -24.48
CA ALA A 163 1.70 -26.95 -23.52
C ALA A 163 0.22 -26.99 -23.92
N TYR A 164 -0.28 -25.94 -24.57
CA TYR A 164 -1.71 -25.77 -24.87
C TYR A 164 -2.03 -25.63 -26.36
N GLY A 165 -1.03 -25.50 -27.23
CA GLY A 165 -1.26 -25.19 -28.65
C GLY A 165 -1.73 -23.76 -28.91
N GLU A 166 -1.63 -22.88 -27.92
CA GLU A 166 -2.24 -21.55 -27.94
C GLU A 166 -1.17 -20.44 -28.06
N ASN A 167 -1.34 -19.58 -29.07
CA ASN A 167 -0.50 -18.41 -29.27
C ASN A 167 -1.16 -17.16 -28.69
N VAL A 168 -0.87 -16.86 -27.42
CA VAL A 168 -1.53 -15.77 -26.70
C VAL A 168 -0.78 -14.44 -26.85
N GLU A 169 -1.50 -13.39 -27.23
CA GLU A 169 -1.03 -12.01 -27.11
C GLU A 169 -1.09 -11.55 -25.64
N MET A 170 -0.05 -11.92 -24.90
CA MET A 170 0.00 -11.86 -23.45
C MET A 170 -0.29 -10.48 -22.87
N GLU A 171 0.35 -9.43 -23.38
CA GLU A 171 0.15 -8.08 -22.84
C GLU A 171 -1.26 -7.55 -23.09
N GLU A 172 -1.83 -7.78 -24.28
CA GLU A 172 -3.20 -7.34 -24.57
C GLU A 172 -4.24 -8.11 -23.74
N HIS A 173 -4.02 -9.41 -23.55
CA HIS A 173 -4.86 -10.20 -22.66
C HIS A 173 -4.79 -9.70 -21.20
N ALA A 174 -3.59 -9.35 -20.71
CA ALA A 174 -3.43 -8.75 -19.39
C ALA A 174 -4.09 -7.37 -19.30
N ARG A 175 -3.95 -6.50 -20.32
CA ARG A 175 -4.65 -5.20 -20.40
C ARG A 175 -6.16 -5.37 -20.31
N LYS A 176 -6.73 -6.27 -21.10
CA LYS A 176 -8.18 -6.57 -21.07
C LYS A 176 -8.62 -7.06 -19.70
N SER A 177 -7.80 -7.87 -19.02
CA SER A 177 -8.09 -8.38 -17.68
C SER A 177 -8.03 -7.28 -16.62
N LEU A 178 -7.02 -6.40 -16.67
CA LEU A 178 -6.93 -5.22 -15.80
C LEU A 178 -8.13 -4.28 -15.98
N ARG A 179 -8.54 -4.00 -17.23
CA ARG A 179 -9.75 -3.20 -17.51
C ARG A 179 -11.02 -3.79 -16.88
N LYS A 180 -11.19 -5.11 -16.98
CA LYS A 180 -12.32 -5.82 -16.36
C LYS A 180 -12.28 -5.72 -14.84
N LEU A 181 -11.10 -5.90 -14.24
CA LEU A 181 -10.92 -5.78 -12.81
C LEU A 181 -11.25 -4.37 -12.31
N ILE A 182 -10.76 -3.35 -13.02
CA ILE A 182 -11.09 -1.94 -12.73
C ILE A 182 -12.60 -1.73 -12.78
N SER A 183 -13.26 -2.18 -13.86
CA SER A 183 -14.72 -2.09 -13.98
C SER A 183 -15.44 -2.80 -12.83
N TYR A 184 -14.95 -3.96 -12.40
CA TYR A 184 -15.49 -4.69 -11.26
C TYR A 184 -15.33 -3.91 -9.95
N ALA A 185 -14.12 -3.42 -9.66
CA ALA A 185 -13.83 -2.68 -8.44
C ALA A 185 -14.70 -1.42 -8.32
N LYS A 186 -14.85 -0.65 -9.42
CA LYS A 186 -15.77 0.51 -9.47
C LYS A 186 -17.22 0.13 -9.17
N LYS A 187 -17.73 -0.93 -9.82
CA LYS A 187 -19.11 -1.41 -9.57
C LYS A 187 -19.32 -1.89 -8.14
N ALA A 188 -18.26 -2.32 -7.47
CA ALA A 188 -18.29 -2.71 -6.06
C ALA A 188 -18.09 -1.53 -5.09
N GLY A 189 -17.97 -0.29 -5.58
CA GLY A 189 -17.73 0.91 -4.75
C GLY A 189 -16.28 1.09 -4.29
N TYR A 190 -15.35 0.32 -4.85
CA TYR A 190 -13.93 0.36 -4.52
C TYR A 190 -13.15 1.10 -5.60
N GLU A 191 -13.22 2.43 -5.54
CA GLU A 191 -12.51 3.36 -6.42
C GLU A 191 -11.27 3.93 -5.71
N PRO A 192 -10.25 4.43 -6.43
CA PRO A 192 -9.12 5.07 -5.76
C PRO A 192 -9.60 6.32 -5.01
N VAL A 193 -9.01 6.56 -3.85
CA VAL A 193 -9.22 7.78 -3.06
C VAL A 193 -7.88 8.38 -2.71
N PHE A 194 -7.87 9.67 -2.35
CA PHE A 194 -6.65 10.31 -1.86
C PHE A 194 -6.14 9.61 -0.59
N TRP A 195 -4.83 9.68 -0.35
CA TRP A 195 -4.23 9.21 0.90
C TRP A 195 -4.85 9.95 2.09
N ASP A 196 -5.72 9.26 2.83
CA ASP A 196 -6.32 9.77 4.05
C ASP A 196 -5.50 9.40 5.30
N SER A 197 -4.33 8.80 5.07
CA SER A 197 -3.11 8.67 5.88
C SER A 197 -2.16 9.87 5.98
N MET A 198 -2.11 10.69 7.04
CA MET A 198 -0.98 11.63 7.18
C MET A 198 0.37 10.89 7.23
N ARG A 199 0.46 9.74 7.90
CA ARG A 199 1.69 8.93 7.90
C ARG A 199 2.10 8.48 6.50
N VAL A 200 1.13 8.15 5.65
CA VAL A 200 1.41 7.76 4.25
C VAL A 200 1.96 8.96 3.47
N ILE A 201 1.34 10.13 3.64
CA ILE A 201 1.81 11.38 3.04
C ILE A 201 3.24 11.71 3.50
N ASP A 202 3.53 11.56 4.80
CA ASP A 202 4.88 11.76 5.34
C ASP A 202 5.90 10.80 4.74
N LEU A 203 5.55 9.52 4.57
CA LEU A 203 6.45 8.53 3.95
C LEU A 203 6.72 8.81 2.48
N VAL A 204 5.73 9.33 1.74
CA VAL A 204 5.93 9.74 0.35
C VAL A 204 6.79 11.00 0.30
N ALA A 205 6.50 12.01 1.12
CA ALA A 205 7.24 13.27 1.17
C ALA A 205 8.72 13.04 1.58
N ALA A 206 8.96 12.28 2.65
CA ALA A 206 10.30 11.89 3.07
C ALA A 206 11.02 11.07 2.00
N GLY A 207 10.29 10.25 1.23
CA GLY A 207 10.88 9.48 0.14
C GLY A 207 11.40 10.37 -0.98
N ALA A 208 10.77 11.52 -1.23
CA ALA A 208 11.28 12.48 -2.23
C ALA A 208 12.65 13.04 -1.81
N GLU A 209 12.83 13.33 -0.52
CA GLU A 209 14.09 13.84 0.04
C GLU A 209 15.16 12.75 0.12
N GLU A 210 14.86 11.63 0.80
CA GLU A 210 15.81 10.54 1.05
C GLU A 210 16.26 9.82 -0.24
N PHE A 211 15.43 9.84 -1.29
CA PHE A 211 15.78 9.25 -2.59
C PHE A 211 16.36 10.28 -3.58
N GLY A 212 16.68 11.49 -3.12
CA GLY A 212 17.45 12.49 -3.87
C GLY A 212 16.66 13.22 -4.96
N ASN A 213 15.33 13.33 -4.84
CA ASN A 213 14.50 14.11 -5.77
C ASN A 213 14.21 15.51 -5.19
N GLU A 214 15.19 16.40 -5.30
CA GLU A 214 15.15 17.77 -4.75
C GLU A 214 13.96 18.59 -5.23
N LYS A 215 13.55 18.42 -6.50
CA LYS A 215 12.40 19.12 -7.07
C LYS A 215 11.12 18.80 -6.31
N TRP A 216 10.86 17.50 -6.07
CA TRP A 216 9.66 17.09 -5.35
C TRP A 216 9.80 17.35 -3.85
N ALA A 217 10.97 17.13 -3.26
CA ALA A 217 11.23 17.43 -1.86
C ALA A 217 10.92 18.91 -1.53
N GLU A 218 11.36 19.84 -2.38
CA GLU A 218 11.08 21.27 -2.22
C GLU A 218 9.58 21.61 -2.34
N LYS A 219 8.86 20.94 -3.26
CA LYS A 219 7.41 21.11 -3.36
C LYS A 219 6.69 20.61 -2.11
N PHE A 220 7.07 19.43 -1.60
CA PHE A 220 6.52 18.87 -0.37
C PHE A 220 6.82 19.74 0.85
N ARG A 221 7.99 20.39 0.92
CA ARG A 221 8.31 21.37 1.98
C ARG A 221 7.40 22.60 1.94
N LYS A 222 7.02 23.07 0.76
CA LYS A 222 6.16 24.26 0.57
C LYS A 222 4.67 23.96 0.82
N ASP A 223 4.17 22.86 0.28
CA ASP A 223 2.77 22.44 0.44
C ASP A 223 2.71 20.91 0.40
N LYS A 224 2.80 20.29 1.58
CA LYS A 224 2.88 18.82 1.71
C LYS A 224 1.64 18.13 1.13
N VAL A 225 0.44 18.56 1.55
CA VAL A 225 -0.81 17.90 1.19
C VAL A 225 -1.21 18.21 -0.25
N GLY A 226 -1.06 19.47 -0.70
CA GLY A 226 -1.34 19.82 -2.09
C GLY A 226 -0.39 19.12 -3.07
N THR A 227 0.90 19.03 -2.73
CA THR A 227 1.89 18.28 -3.53
C THR A 227 1.56 16.79 -3.56
N ALA A 228 1.15 16.20 -2.44
CA ALA A 228 0.71 14.81 -2.39
C ALA A 228 -0.49 14.54 -3.30
N LYS A 229 -1.50 15.42 -3.28
CA LYS A 229 -2.68 15.34 -4.15
C LYS A 229 -2.29 15.44 -5.62
N GLU A 230 -1.45 16.42 -5.97
CA GLU A 230 -0.95 16.58 -7.34
C GLU A 230 -0.21 15.32 -7.81
N TYR A 231 0.72 14.82 -7.01
CA TYR A 231 1.52 13.66 -7.34
C TYR A 231 0.63 12.45 -7.59
N LEU A 232 -0.27 12.14 -6.66
CA LEU A 232 -1.16 10.99 -6.77
C LEU A 232 -2.12 11.11 -7.96
N LYS A 233 -2.71 12.30 -8.15
CA LYS A 233 -3.61 12.56 -9.28
C LYS A 233 -2.91 12.31 -10.61
N ARG A 234 -1.71 12.85 -10.80
CA ARG A 234 -0.94 12.65 -12.05
C ARG A 234 -0.60 11.18 -12.28
N VAL A 235 -0.22 10.41 -11.25
CA VAL A 235 0.03 8.96 -11.39
C VAL A 235 -1.24 8.25 -11.89
N LEU A 236 -2.39 8.51 -11.27
CA LEU A 236 -3.64 7.83 -11.57
C LEU A 236 -4.25 8.26 -12.92
N ASP A 237 -4.11 9.53 -13.29
CA ASP A 237 -4.50 10.04 -14.61
C ASP A 237 -3.70 9.34 -15.71
N THR A 238 -2.36 9.27 -15.59
CA THR A 238 -1.52 8.57 -16.57
C THR A 238 -1.78 7.07 -16.57
N TYR A 239 -1.99 6.44 -15.41
CA TYR A 239 -2.38 5.03 -15.33
C TYR A 239 -3.69 4.76 -16.08
N SER A 240 -4.67 5.65 -15.89
CA SER A 240 -5.98 5.62 -16.56
C SER A 240 -5.85 5.78 -18.07
N GLU A 241 -5.05 6.73 -18.54
CA GLU A 241 -4.76 6.96 -19.95
C GLU A 241 -4.13 5.73 -20.61
N ILE A 242 -3.07 5.18 -20.01
CA ILE A 242 -2.35 4.01 -20.56
C ILE A 242 -3.26 2.79 -20.68
N LEU A 243 -4.20 2.60 -19.75
CA LEU A 243 -5.13 1.48 -19.77
C LEU A 243 -6.42 1.79 -20.54
N GLY A 244 -6.72 3.05 -20.86
CA GLY A 244 -7.99 3.45 -21.48
C GLY A 244 -9.18 3.16 -20.57
N VAL A 245 -9.08 3.56 -19.29
CA VAL A 245 -10.07 3.37 -18.24
C VAL A 245 -10.23 4.65 -17.43
N GLU A 246 -11.23 4.69 -16.55
CA GLU A 246 -11.42 5.78 -15.60
C GLU A 246 -11.09 5.30 -14.19
N TRP A 247 -9.84 5.50 -13.75
CA TRP A 247 -9.32 5.11 -12.43
C TRP A 247 -8.59 6.29 -11.78
N THR A 248 -9.35 7.32 -11.43
CA THR A 248 -8.87 8.64 -10.99
C THR A 248 -9.48 9.02 -9.64
N ILE A 249 -8.85 9.96 -8.93
CA ILE A 249 -9.36 10.56 -7.67
C ILE A 249 -10.06 11.89 -7.89
#